data_AF-A0AAD6SNP2-F1
#
_entry.id   AF-A0AAD6SNP2-F1
#
_cell.length_a   1.000
_cell.length_b   1.000
_cell.length_c   1.000
_cell.angle_alpha   90.00
_cell.angle_beta   90.00
_cell.angle_gamma   90.00
#
_symmetry.space_group_name_H-M   'P 1'
#
loop_
_entity.id
_entity.type
_entity.pdbx_description
1 polymer ?
#
loop_
_entity_poly.entity_id
_entity_poly.type
_entity_poly.pdbx_seq_one_letter_code
_entity_poly.pdbx_strand_id
1 'polypeptide(L)'
;MYLGRSGFETLLRIRRLVLDRVSFPNIEFITGTVTDVRPDLTNPSRLNKVVVRTAAGVNEFESVLVADCTGPMRAGIKWLERSGYGYSSAYPGGKLPLDQLKISFDQKLCYCSIMFRITPEFHDRLPLPADMKNTGPIYTFLDEEVEQGRTLFALTRPDGNQFLVFTGHHGTVRSPPQNLAELKEYVRGLRAVEPIPDWVFEVLDMLEEVEKTAVVAIVKIPPTSYVRYHRGTNLPSNWVALGDSTMTLNPLFSEGCTKAFKEHQIIINGLRCAHDGAATRRKSVFWKIFALVYHATPASGYQSVGLASPIDAFNPNLVLKIFWRALLGGI
;
A
#
# COMPACT_ATOMS: atom_id res chain seq x y z
N MET A 1 17.11 -6.48 -0.88
CA MET A 1 16.36 -6.94 -2.06
C MET A 1 15.08 -6.15 -2.06
N TYR A 2 15.02 -5.15 -2.92
CA TYR A 2 13.91 -4.21 -3.07
C TYR A 2 13.24 -4.56 -4.39
N LEU A 3 12.16 -5.34 -4.33
CA LEU A 3 11.43 -5.66 -5.53
C LEU A 3 10.53 -4.48 -5.88
N GLY A 4 10.94 -3.68 -6.86
CA GLY A 4 10.13 -2.60 -7.39
C GLY A 4 8.77 -3.11 -7.86
N ARG A 5 7.76 -2.23 -7.90
CA ARG A 5 6.37 -2.59 -8.24
C ARG A 5 6.25 -3.46 -9.47
N SER A 6 7.03 -3.22 -10.53
CA SER A 6 7.01 -4.07 -11.74
C SER A 6 7.51 -5.49 -11.48
N GLY A 7 8.54 -5.66 -10.63
CA GLY A 7 9.06 -6.95 -10.21
C GLY A 7 8.09 -7.65 -9.26
N PHE A 8 7.48 -6.91 -8.32
CA PHE A 8 6.45 -7.44 -7.44
C PHE A 8 5.19 -7.81 -8.23
N GLU A 9 4.72 -6.96 -9.13
CA GLU A 9 3.67 -7.28 -10.08
C GLU A 9 4.08 -8.35 -11.06
N THR A 10 5.35 -8.73 -11.27
CA THR A 10 5.71 -9.85 -12.16
C THR A 10 5.82 -11.17 -11.41
N LEU A 11 6.35 -11.14 -10.18
CA LEU A 11 6.39 -12.27 -9.25
C LEU A 11 5.01 -12.58 -8.68
N LEU A 12 4.30 -11.55 -8.21
CA LEU A 12 2.90 -11.60 -7.80
C LEU A 12 1.91 -11.43 -8.95
N ARG A 13 2.28 -11.04 -10.19
CA ARG A 13 1.38 -11.35 -11.33
C ARG A 13 1.32 -12.85 -11.34
N ILE A 14 0.29 -13.35 -10.68
CA ILE A 14 -0.90 -13.87 -11.30
C ILE A 14 -0.51 -15.01 -12.26
N ARG A 15 0.32 -14.85 -13.29
CA ARG A 15 0.84 -15.96 -14.10
C ARG A 15 1.63 -17.09 -13.39
N ARG A 16 2.44 -16.83 -12.36
CA ARG A 16 3.25 -17.91 -11.72
C ARG A 16 2.65 -18.51 -10.45
N LEU A 17 1.92 -17.72 -9.65
CA LEU A 17 1.42 -18.17 -8.34
C LEU A 17 -0.11 -18.26 -8.24
N VAL A 18 -0.90 -17.67 -9.16
CA VAL A 18 -2.38 -17.61 -9.03
C VAL A 18 -3.13 -18.10 -10.28
N LEU A 19 -2.56 -17.95 -11.47
CA LEU A 19 -3.06 -18.41 -12.78
C LEU A 19 -2.24 -19.57 -13.31
N ASP A 20 -1.43 -20.20 -12.46
CA ASP A 20 -0.99 -21.53 -12.81
C ASP A 20 -2.24 -22.40 -12.89
N ARG A 21 -2.68 -22.69 -14.11
CA ARG A 21 -3.89 -23.48 -14.37
C ARG A 21 -3.74 -24.92 -13.88
N VAL A 22 -2.52 -25.38 -13.63
CA VAL A 22 -2.25 -26.69 -13.02
C VAL A 22 -2.59 -26.65 -11.54
N SER A 23 -2.08 -25.65 -10.81
CA SER A 23 -2.34 -25.51 -9.37
C SER A 23 -3.72 -24.94 -9.04
N PHE A 24 -4.29 -24.10 -9.92
CA PHE A 24 -5.55 -23.37 -9.72
C PHE A 24 -6.44 -23.39 -10.97
N PRO A 25 -7.01 -24.55 -11.34
CA PRO A 25 -7.82 -24.69 -12.56
C PRO A 25 -9.12 -23.87 -12.54
N ASN A 26 -9.61 -23.51 -11.34
CA ASN A 26 -10.88 -22.80 -11.16
C ASN A 26 -10.76 -21.27 -11.27
N ILE A 27 -9.57 -20.74 -11.55
CA ILE A 27 -9.34 -19.30 -11.68
C ILE A 27 -9.20 -18.93 -13.15
N GLU A 28 -10.14 -18.12 -13.63
CA GLU A 28 -10.08 -17.54 -14.97
C GLU A 28 -9.70 -16.06 -14.92
N PHE A 29 -8.84 -15.64 -15.85
CA PHE A 29 -8.48 -14.23 -16.01
C PHE A 29 -9.07 -13.70 -17.31
N ILE A 30 -9.92 -12.68 -17.19
CA ILE A 30 -10.57 -12.01 -18.31
C ILE A 30 -9.94 -10.62 -18.46
N THR A 31 -9.34 -10.36 -19.63
CA THR A 31 -8.79 -9.03 -19.93
C THR A 31 -9.91 -8.09 -20.36
N GLY A 32 -10.21 -7.10 -19.53
CA GLY A 32 -11.23 -6.09 -19.81
C GLY A 32 -11.44 -5.13 -18.65
N THR A 33 -12.41 -4.23 -18.80
CA THR A 33 -12.80 -3.26 -17.78
C THR A 33 -14.21 -3.56 -17.31
N VAL A 34 -14.40 -3.77 -16.01
CA VAL A 34 -15.73 -3.87 -15.41
C VAL A 34 -16.39 -2.49 -15.49
N THR A 35 -17.55 -2.41 -16.15
CA THR A 35 -18.25 -1.14 -16.37
C THR A 35 -19.49 -0.98 -15.51
N ASP A 36 -20.12 -2.09 -15.10
CA ASP A 36 -21.37 -2.09 -14.35
C ASP A 36 -21.63 -3.42 -13.63
N VAL A 37 -22.64 -3.44 -12.77
CA VAL A 37 -23.22 -4.65 -12.16
C VAL A 37 -24.73 -4.70 -12.43
N ARG A 38 -25.35 -5.87 -12.34
CA ARG A 38 -26.80 -6.03 -12.50
C ARG A 38 -27.41 -6.61 -11.22
N PRO A 39 -28.48 -5.99 -10.69
CA PRO A 39 -29.25 -6.57 -9.59
C PRO A 39 -29.96 -7.85 -10.03
N ASP A 40 -30.22 -8.74 -9.08
CA ASP A 40 -31.09 -9.88 -9.28
C ASP A 40 -32.56 -9.40 -9.28
N LEU A 41 -33.29 -9.71 -10.36
CA LEU A 41 -34.70 -9.33 -10.52
C LEU A 41 -35.61 -10.06 -9.51
N THR A 42 -35.21 -11.26 -9.08
CA THR A 42 -35.96 -12.06 -8.11
C THR A 42 -35.62 -11.69 -6.67
N ASN A 43 -34.37 -11.27 -6.42
CA ASN A 43 -33.91 -10.85 -5.12
C ASN A 43 -33.12 -9.52 -5.21
N PRO A 44 -33.81 -8.37 -5.08
CA PRO A 44 -33.18 -7.06 -5.18
C PRO A 44 -32.05 -6.81 -4.18
N SER A 45 -31.94 -7.61 -3.10
CA SER A 45 -30.84 -7.50 -2.13
C SER A 45 -29.52 -8.12 -2.60
N ARG A 46 -29.44 -8.59 -3.86
CA ARG A 46 -28.27 -9.28 -4.42
C ARG A 46 -27.94 -8.80 -5.82
N LEU A 47 -26.67 -8.86 -6.17
CA LEU A 47 -26.18 -8.77 -7.54
C LEU A 47 -26.25 -10.14 -8.20
N ASN A 48 -26.66 -10.18 -9.47
CA ASN A 48 -26.64 -11.40 -10.27
C ASN A 48 -25.46 -11.41 -11.24
N LYS A 49 -25.21 -10.29 -11.93
CA LYS A 49 -24.22 -10.24 -13.01
C LYS A 49 -23.22 -9.10 -12.89
N VAL A 50 -22.06 -9.30 -13.49
CA VAL A 50 -21.03 -8.27 -13.71
C VAL A 50 -20.90 -8.01 -15.21
N VAL A 51 -20.86 -6.73 -15.59
CA VAL A 51 -20.76 -6.30 -16.98
C VAL A 51 -19.32 -5.89 -17.28
N VAL A 52 -18.67 -6.58 -18.23
CA VAL A 52 -17.28 -6.38 -18.59
C VAL A 52 -17.16 -5.93 -20.04
N ARG A 53 -16.47 -4.82 -20.27
CA ARG A 53 -16.08 -4.35 -21.59
C ARG A 53 -14.73 -4.97 -21.96
N THR A 54 -14.72 -5.76 -23.02
CA THR A 54 -13.54 -6.38 -23.62
C THR A 54 -13.29 -5.80 -25.01
N ALA A 55 -12.19 -6.17 -25.66
CA ALA A 55 -11.93 -5.79 -27.05
C ALA A 55 -12.98 -6.35 -28.03
N ALA A 56 -13.62 -7.48 -27.69
CA ALA A 56 -14.65 -8.11 -28.50
C ALA A 56 -16.06 -7.51 -28.29
N GLY A 57 -16.23 -6.63 -27.30
CA GLY A 57 -17.52 -6.04 -26.94
C GLY A 57 -17.84 -6.14 -25.45
N VAL A 58 -19.11 -5.94 -25.12
CA VAL A 58 -19.63 -5.97 -23.75
C VAL A 58 -20.21 -7.35 -23.46
N ASN A 59 -19.69 -8.01 -22.44
CA ASN A 59 -20.13 -9.33 -22.00
C ASN A 59 -20.65 -9.25 -20.56
N GLU A 60 -21.63 -10.10 -20.24
CA GLU A 60 -22.17 -10.25 -18.87
C GLU A 60 -21.75 -11.60 -18.30
N PHE A 61 -21.33 -11.60 -17.03
CA PHE A 61 -20.91 -12.80 -16.31
C PHE A 61 -21.76 -12.97 -15.07
N GLU A 62 -22.36 -14.15 -14.90
CA GLU A 62 -23.10 -14.52 -13.70
C GLU A 62 -22.16 -14.58 -12.48
N SER A 63 -22.65 -14.16 -11.32
CA SER A 63 -21.85 -14.01 -10.11
C SER A 63 -22.65 -14.32 -8.87
N VAL A 64 -22.10 -15.18 -8.01
CA VAL A 64 -22.68 -15.45 -6.69
C VAL A 64 -22.18 -14.44 -5.66
N LEU A 65 -20.94 -13.96 -5.82
CA LEU A 65 -20.25 -12.98 -4.99
C LEU A 65 -19.47 -12.02 -5.90
N VAL A 66 -19.51 -10.73 -5.60
CA VAL A 66 -18.76 -9.69 -6.32
C VAL A 66 -17.79 -9.02 -5.36
N ALA A 67 -16.50 -9.03 -5.70
CA ALA A 67 -15.45 -8.34 -4.93
C ALA A 67 -14.90 -7.15 -5.72
N ASP A 68 -15.07 -5.94 -5.19
CA ASP A 68 -14.46 -4.72 -5.73
C ASP A 68 -13.02 -4.57 -5.22
N CYS A 69 -12.07 -4.84 -6.11
CA CYS A 69 -10.63 -4.65 -5.93
C CYS A 69 -10.07 -3.51 -6.82
N THR A 70 -10.89 -2.53 -7.19
CA THR A 70 -10.51 -1.42 -8.09
C THR A 70 -9.60 -0.36 -7.45
N GLY A 71 -9.25 -0.57 -6.19
CA GLY A 71 -8.30 0.26 -5.45
C GLY A 71 -8.82 1.68 -5.25
N PRO A 72 -7.97 2.72 -5.33
CA PRO A 72 -8.38 4.10 -5.03
C PRO A 72 -9.48 4.64 -5.97
N MET A 73 -9.66 4.02 -7.14
CA MET A 73 -10.71 4.39 -8.10
C MET A 73 -12.12 4.11 -7.55
N ARG A 74 -12.28 3.09 -6.70
CA ARG A 74 -13.56 2.73 -6.04
C ARG A 74 -14.72 2.66 -7.01
N ALA A 75 -14.50 2.01 -8.15
CA ALA A 75 -15.48 1.98 -9.22
C ALA A 75 -16.77 1.27 -8.79
N GLY A 76 -16.70 0.36 -7.80
CA GLY A 76 -17.86 -0.33 -7.22
C GLY A 76 -18.93 0.62 -6.70
N ILE A 77 -18.56 1.74 -6.08
CA ILE A 77 -19.54 2.74 -5.61
C ILE A 77 -20.39 3.24 -6.78
N LYS A 78 -19.76 3.53 -7.93
CA LYS A 78 -20.47 4.02 -9.12
C LYS A 78 -21.34 2.95 -9.78
N TRP A 79 -20.98 1.67 -9.65
CA TRP A 79 -21.80 0.56 -10.16
C TRP A 79 -23.03 0.35 -9.28
N LEU A 80 -22.85 0.40 -7.95
CA LEU A 80 -23.92 0.31 -6.97
C LEU A 80 -24.93 1.45 -7.12
N GLU A 81 -24.43 2.69 -7.24
CA GLU A 81 -25.25 3.88 -7.48
C GLU A 81 -26.12 3.73 -8.73
N ARG A 82 -25.51 3.36 -9.86
CA ARG A 82 -26.22 3.13 -11.14
C ARG A 82 -27.23 2.00 -11.09
N SER A 83 -27.01 1.02 -10.21
CA SER A 83 -27.91 -0.11 -9.99
C SER A 83 -29.01 0.19 -8.95
N GLY A 84 -29.08 1.42 -8.42
CA GLY A 84 -30.10 1.84 -7.45
C GLY A 84 -29.81 1.43 -6.00
N TYR A 85 -28.60 0.95 -5.70
CA TYR A 85 -28.18 0.62 -4.34
C TYR A 85 -27.68 1.84 -3.58
N GLY A 86 -27.66 1.73 -2.25
CA GLY A 86 -27.06 2.75 -1.40
C GLY A 86 -27.95 3.94 -1.05
N TYR A 87 -29.20 3.95 -1.54
CA TYR A 87 -30.22 4.95 -1.21
C TYR A 87 -31.47 4.28 -0.63
N SER A 88 -32.16 5.00 0.25
CA SER A 88 -33.41 4.58 0.90
C SER A 88 -34.30 5.80 1.14
N SER A 89 -35.61 5.60 1.20
CA SER A 89 -36.58 6.65 1.56
C SER A 89 -36.44 7.11 3.02
N ALA A 90 -35.96 6.22 3.89
CA ALA A 90 -35.64 6.51 5.28
C ALA A 90 -34.30 5.89 5.68
N TYR A 91 -33.54 6.62 6.50
CA TYR A 91 -32.24 6.17 7.02
C TYR A 91 -32.37 5.89 8.52
N PRO A 92 -32.41 4.60 8.93
CA PRO A 92 -32.44 4.26 10.35
C PRO A 92 -31.16 4.71 11.06
N GLY A 93 -31.25 4.96 12.37
CA GLY A 93 -30.24 5.65 13.16
C GLY A 93 -28.80 5.22 12.88
N GLY A 94 -28.02 6.13 12.30
CA GLY A 94 -26.59 5.93 12.01
C GLY A 94 -26.27 5.38 10.62
N LYS A 95 -27.26 4.96 9.82
CA LYS A 95 -27.10 4.63 8.41
C LYS A 95 -27.02 5.90 7.56
N LEU A 96 -26.28 5.80 6.46
CA LEU A 96 -25.95 6.92 5.57
C LEU A 96 -26.19 6.51 4.11
N PRO A 97 -26.53 7.48 3.24
CA PRO A 97 -26.55 7.26 1.80
C PRO A 97 -25.15 7.03 1.24
N LEU A 98 -25.09 6.44 0.05
CA LEU A 98 -23.86 5.99 -0.62
C LEU A 98 -22.80 7.08 -0.78
N ASP A 99 -23.24 8.29 -1.15
CA ASP A 99 -22.41 9.47 -1.37
C ASP A 99 -21.75 10.01 -0.08
N GLN A 100 -22.34 9.72 1.09
CA GLN A 100 -21.85 10.14 2.41
C GLN A 100 -21.04 9.06 3.14
N LEU A 101 -20.85 7.89 2.54
CA LEU A 101 -20.07 6.81 3.16
C LEU A 101 -18.58 7.12 3.22
N LYS A 102 -18.08 7.89 2.26
CA LYS A 102 -16.67 8.25 2.15
C LYS A 102 -16.35 9.41 3.09
N ILE A 103 -15.38 9.18 3.97
CA ILE A 103 -14.64 10.25 4.63
C ILE A 103 -13.25 10.33 4.00
N SER A 104 -12.71 11.54 3.89
CA SER A 104 -11.37 11.78 3.40
C SER A 104 -10.65 12.77 4.29
N PHE A 105 -9.37 12.51 4.49
CA PHE A 105 -8.46 13.40 5.20
C PHE A 105 -7.26 13.65 4.29
N ASP A 106 -7.14 14.91 3.87
CA ASP A 106 -6.04 15.36 3.03
C ASP A 106 -4.91 15.90 3.91
N GLN A 107 -3.86 15.09 4.03
CA GLN A 107 -2.63 15.48 4.72
C GLN A 107 -1.76 16.44 3.90
N LYS A 108 -2.14 16.68 2.63
CA LYS A 108 -1.34 17.40 1.64
C LYS A 108 0.08 16.86 1.56
N LEU A 109 0.19 15.53 1.56
CA LEU A 109 1.46 14.82 1.51
C LEU A 109 2.12 15.04 0.15
N CYS A 110 3.38 15.44 0.19
CA CYS A 110 4.20 15.60 -0.99
C CYS A 110 5.55 14.92 -0.77
N TYR A 111 6.00 14.17 -1.77
CA TYR A 111 7.30 13.54 -1.77
C TYR A 111 8.09 13.97 -3.00
N CYS A 112 9.40 14.11 -2.82
CA CYS A 112 10.35 14.23 -3.91
C CYS A 112 11.34 13.07 -3.83
N SER A 113 11.59 12.45 -4.97
CA SER A 113 12.63 11.45 -5.17
C SER A 113 13.60 11.97 -6.22
N ILE A 114 14.88 12.02 -5.86
CA ILE A 114 15.97 12.32 -6.78
C ILE A 114 16.81 11.06 -6.90
N MET A 115 16.76 10.44 -8.06
CA MET A 115 17.43 9.17 -8.33
C MET A 115 18.62 9.40 -9.26
N PHE A 116 19.80 9.03 -8.80
CA PHE A 116 21.07 9.13 -9.52
C PHE A 116 21.49 7.77 -10.05
N ARG A 117 22.15 7.74 -11.20
CA ARG A 117 22.82 6.53 -11.69
C ARG A 117 24.29 6.62 -11.32
N ILE A 118 24.74 5.71 -10.45
CA ILE A 118 26.11 5.70 -9.93
C ILE A 118 26.89 4.50 -10.46
N THR A 119 28.19 4.65 -10.69
CA THR A 119 29.06 3.51 -11.01
C THR A 119 29.57 2.85 -9.72
N PRO A 120 30.02 1.59 -9.76
CA PRO A 120 30.62 0.94 -8.59
C PRO A 120 31.83 1.72 -8.03
N GLU A 121 32.66 2.30 -8.90
CA GLU A 121 33.83 3.08 -8.50
C GLU A 121 33.41 4.36 -7.78
N PHE A 122 32.34 5.01 -8.25
CA PHE A 122 31.77 6.18 -7.58
C PHE A 122 31.25 5.80 -6.18
N HIS A 123 30.54 4.68 -6.09
CA HIS A 123 29.99 4.17 -4.84
C HIS A 123 31.07 3.92 -3.78
N ASP A 124 32.19 3.31 -4.16
CA ASP A 124 33.23 2.94 -3.22
C ASP A 124 33.94 4.17 -2.61
N ARG A 125 33.95 5.28 -3.35
CA ARG A 125 34.46 6.58 -2.89
C ARG A 125 33.52 7.32 -1.94
N LEU A 126 32.23 6.96 -1.87
CA LEU A 126 31.29 7.65 -0.99
C LEU A 126 31.71 7.48 0.49
N PRO A 127 31.59 8.54 1.32
CA PRO A 127 31.97 8.53 2.74
C PRO A 127 30.90 7.82 3.59
N LEU A 128 30.43 6.67 3.14
CA LEU A 128 29.47 5.86 3.87
C LEU A 128 30.19 5.08 4.98
N PRO A 129 29.58 4.96 6.18
CA PRO A 129 30.04 4.04 7.21
C PRO A 129 30.23 2.62 6.65
N ALA A 130 31.27 1.92 7.12
CA ALA A 130 31.68 0.63 6.55
C ALA A 130 30.59 -0.45 6.65
N ASP A 131 29.78 -0.41 7.70
CA ASP A 131 28.62 -1.25 7.94
C ASP A 131 27.44 -0.94 6.99
N MET A 132 27.40 0.27 6.43
CA MET A 132 26.31 0.76 5.57
C MET A 132 26.60 0.64 4.07
N LYS A 133 27.87 0.47 3.66
CA LYS A 133 28.25 0.37 2.23
C LYS A 133 27.53 -0.75 1.46
N ASN A 134 27.11 -1.80 2.15
CA ASN A 134 26.45 -2.96 1.53
C ASN A 134 24.98 -3.12 1.94
N THR A 135 24.45 -2.21 2.74
CA THR A 135 23.04 -2.24 3.17
C THR A 135 22.18 -1.36 2.28
N GLY A 136 20.91 -1.74 2.16
CA GLY A 136 19.92 -0.99 1.37
C GLY A 136 19.55 0.37 1.95
N PRO A 137 19.12 0.46 3.23
CA PRO A 137 18.93 1.74 3.88
C PRO A 137 20.29 2.26 4.34
N ILE A 138 20.60 3.51 3.97
CA ILE A 138 21.85 4.17 4.33
C ILE A 138 21.58 5.17 5.46
N TYR A 139 20.58 6.03 5.29
CA TYR A 139 20.18 6.99 6.31
C TYR A 139 18.68 7.27 6.23
N THR A 140 18.07 7.50 7.39
CA THR A 140 16.68 7.96 7.45
C THR A 140 16.55 8.92 8.62
N PHE A 141 16.04 10.09 8.31
CA PHE A 141 15.65 11.13 9.25
C PHE A 141 14.13 11.26 9.20
N LEU A 142 13.49 11.15 10.36
CA LEU A 142 12.07 11.38 10.52
C LEU A 142 11.87 12.47 11.58
N ASP A 143 11.23 13.55 11.19
CA ASP A 143 10.89 14.63 12.10
C ASP A 143 9.60 14.28 12.85
N GLU A 144 9.68 14.35 14.18
CA GLU A 144 8.56 14.08 15.07
C GLU A 144 7.70 15.33 15.33
N GLU A 145 8.18 16.53 14.98
CA GLU A 145 7.50 17.80 15.26
C GLU A 145 6.23 17.95 14.39
N VAL A 146 5.07 17.83 15.03
CA VAL A 146 3.77 17.84 14.35
C VAL A 146 3.39 19.25 13.89
N GLU A 147 3.82 20.29 14.61
CA GLU A 147 3.38 21.68 14.42
C GLU A 147 3.86 22.29 13.10
N GLN A 148 5.04 21.90 12.61
CA GLN A 148 5.60 22.39 11.35
C GLN A 148 5.36 21.46 10.16
N GLY A 149 4.62 20.37 10.39
CA GLY A 149 4.38 19.30 9.43
C GLY A 149 5.57 18.33 9.38
N ARG A 150 5.32 17.07 9.79
CA ARG A 150 6.37 16.04 9.83
C ARG A 150 7.09 15.92 8.50
N THR A 151 8.40 15.81 8.57
CA THR A 151 9.28 15.63 7.41
C THR A 151 9.98 14.27 7.46
N LEU A 152 10.29 13.76 6.28
CA LEU A 152 11.03 12.52 6.08
C LEU A 152 12.15 12.84 5.10
N PHE A 153 13.38 12.49 5.46
CA PHE A 153 14.51 12.51 4.56
C PHE A 153 15.19 11.16 4.62
N ALA A 154 15.51 10.57 3.46
CA ALA A 154 16.18 9.28 3.43
C ALA A 154 17.19 9.20 2.29
N LEU A 155 18.31 8.55 2.58
CA LEU A 155 19.28 8.08 1.61
C LEU A 155 19.18 6.56 1.54
N THR A 156 18.99 6.04 0.34
CA THR A 156 18.85 4.60 0.14
C THR A 156 19.47 4.19 -1.18
N ARG A 157 19.96 2.96 -1.23
CA ARG A 157 20.42 2.32 -2.45
C ARG A 157 19.34 1.36 -2.95
N PRO A 158 18.49 1.77 -3.89
CA PRO A 158 17.63 0.81 -4.58
C PRO A 158 18.50 -0.19 -5.35
N ASP A 159 17.94 -1.36 -5.66
CA ASP A 159 18.69 -2.46 -6.29
C ASP A 159 19.40 -1.98 -7.59
N GLY A 160 20.66 -2.38 -7.77
CA GLY A 160 21.49 -2.03 -8.94
C GLY A 160 22.35 -0.79 -8.75
N ASN A 161 22.62 -0.09 -9.85
CA ASN A 161 23.53 1.06 -9.96
C ASN A 161 22.81 2.40 -9.72
N GLN A 162 21.96 2.44 -8.69
CA GLN A 162 21.10 3.58 -8.41
C GLN A 162 21.28 4.07 -6.98
N PHE A 163 21.26 5.39 -6.82
CA PHE A 163 21.27 6.04 -5.52
C PHE A 163 20.03 6.92 -5.42
N LEU A 164 19.25 6.78 -4.36
CA LEU A 164 18.00 7.51 -4.18
C LEU A 164 18.11 8.42 -2.97
N VAL A 165 17.84 9.70 -3.22
CA VAL A 165 17.56 10.67 -2.17
C VAL A 165 16.07 10.94 -2.16
N PHE A 166 15.45 10.73 -1.01
CA PHE A 166 14.02 10.87 -0.81
C PHE A 166 13.74 11.96 0.21
N THR A 167 12.83 12.88 -0.10
CA THR A 167 12.30 13.86 0.84
C THR A 167 10.78 13.79 0.85
N GLY A 168 10.19 14.06 2.01
CA GLY A 168 8.76 14.04 2.23
C GLY A 168 8.34 15.03 3.27
N HIS A 169 7.18 15.64 3.10
CA HIS A 169 6.60 16.52 4.10
C HIS A 169 5.08 16.49 4.07
N HIS A 170 4.50 16.90 5.20
CA HIS A 170 3.07 17.15 5.33
C HIS A 170 2.76 18.64 5.09
N GLY A 171 1.53 18.91 4.66
CA GLY A 171 1.03 20.28 4.56
C GLY A 171 1.57 21.07 3.38
N THR A 172 1.48 22.39 3.49
CA THR A 172 1.90 23.35 2.44
C THR A 172 3.04 24.25 2.88
N VAL A 173 3.66 23.95 4.03
CA VAL A 173 4.68 24.80 4.65
C VAL A 173 6.00 24.73 3.87
N ARG A 174 6.28 23.59 3.23
CA ARG A 174 7.52 23.36 2.49
C ARG A 174 7.21 23.06 1.02
N SER A 175 8.18 23.37 0.16
CA SER A 175 8.17 22.97 -1.24
C SER A 175 9.10 21.77 -1.44
N PRO A 176 8.75 20.79 -2.27
CA PRO A 176 9.65 19.70 -2.63
C PRO A 176 10.85 20.26 -3.42
N PRO A 177 12.08 19.83 -3.10
CA PRO A 177 13.26 20.28 -3.83
C PRO A 177 13.23 19.77 -5.28
N GLN A 178 13.62 20.60 -6.25
CA GLN A 178 13.61 20.26 -7.68
C GLN A 178 14.99 19.90 -8.22
N ASN A 179 16.05 20.21 -7.48
CA ASN A 179 17.44 19.98 -7.87
C ASN A 179 18.30 19.73 -6.61
N LEU A 180 19.57 19.42 -6.82
CA LEU A 180 20.48 19.08 -5.73
C LEU A 180 20.80 20.28 -4.83
N ALA A 181 20.88 21.50 -5.38
CA ALA A 181 21.11 22.71 -4.60
C ALA A 181 19.95 22.98 -3.62
N GLU A 182 18.70 22.95 -4.11
CA GLU A 182 17.49 23.07 -3.30
C GLU A 182 17.39 21.92 -2.28
N LEU A 183 17.83 20.71 -2.64
CA LEU A 183 17.87 19.58 -1.72
C LEU A 183 18.85 19.84 -0.55
N LYS A 184 20.04 20.38 -0.82
CA LYS A 184 21.01 20.72 0.24
C LYS A 184 20.45 21.78 1.18
N GLU A 185 19.82 22.83 0.65
CA GLU A 185 19.13 23.84 1.46
C GLU A 185 18.00 23.23 2.28
N TYR A 186 17.21 22.33 1.67
CA TYR A 186 16.13 21.61 2.33
C TYR A 186 16.64 20.79 3.52
N VAL A 187 17.72 20.03 3.33
CA VAL A 187 18.32 19.18 4.37
C VAL A 187 18.94 20.02 5.50
N ARG A 188 19.61 21.13 5.17
CA ARG A 188 20.13 22.08 6.18
C ARG A 188 19.03 22.75 7.00
N GLY A 189 17.84 22.93 6.42
CA GLY A 189 16.67 23.48 7.10
C GLY A 189 15.89 22.46 7.96
N LEU A 190 16.31 21.19 8.02
CA LEU A 190 15.68 20.19 8.88
C LEU A 190 16.02 20.46 10.35
N ARG A 191 15.00 20.47 11.20
CA ARG A 191 15.16 20.58 12.65
C ARG A 191 15.27 19.19 13.22
N ALA A 192 16.49 18.79 13.55
CA ALA A 192 16.77 17.48 14.10
C ALA A 192 17.11 17.61 15.59
N VAL A 193 16.54 16.73 16.42
CA VAL A 193 16.90 16.65 17.85
C VAL A 193 18.38 16.27 18.00
N GLU A 194 18.81 15.32 17.18
CA GLU A 194 20.22 14.99 16.97
C GLU A 194 20.67 15.56 15.63
N PRO A 195 21.82 16.23 15.55
CA PRO A 195 22.30 16.80 14.29
C PRO A 195 22.46 15.71 13.23
N ILE A 196 22.09 16.04 11.99
CA ILE A 196 22.31 15.15 10.84
C ILE A 196 23.83 14.95 10.70
N PRO A 197 24.33 13.71 10.59
CA PRO A 197 25.76 13.45 10.51
C PRO A 197 26.44 14.15 9.34
N ASP A 198 27.67 14.65 9.52
CA ASP A 198 28.40 15.43 8.51
C ASP A 198 28.59 14.66 7.19
N TRP A 199 28.85 13.35 7.28
CA TRP A 199 29.02 12.49 6.10
C TRP A 199 27.80 12.49 5.17
N VAL A 200 26.59 12.77 5.68
CA VAL A 200 25.37 12.90 4.85
C VAL A 200 25.50 14.10 3.92
N PHE A 201 26.03 15.22 4.41
CA PHE A 201 26.25 16.41 3.59
C PHE A 201 27.39 16.18 2.59
N GLU A 202 28.46 15.49 2.99
CA GLU A 202 29.54 15.10 2.07
C GLU A 202 29.03 14.19 0.94
N VAL A 203 28.13 13.25 1.22
CA VAL A 203 27.47 12.43 0.18
C VAL A 203 26.70 13.34 -0.79
N LEU A 204 25.90 14.29 -0.28
CA LEU A 204 25.17 15.23 -1.13
C LEU A 204 26.09 16.10 -1.98
N ASP A 205 27.27 16.47 -1.46
CA ASP A 205 28.30 17.19 -2.21
C ASP A 205 28.89 16.34 -3.33
N MET A 206 29.22 15.07 -3.06
CA MET A 206 29.74 14.16 -4.10
C MET A 206 28.72 13.86 -5.20
N LEU A 207 27.42 13.86 -4.90
CA LEU A 207 26.37 13.61 -5.89
C LEU A 207 26.32 14.69 -7.00
N GLU A 208 26.94 15.85 -6.81
CA GLU A 208 27.09 16.87 -7.86
C GLU A 208 27.83 16.34 -9.09
N GLU A 209 28.81 15.44 -8.90
CA GLU A 209 29.56 14.83 -10.02
C GLU A 209 28.65 14.05 -10.98
N VAL A 210 27.56 13.50 -10.45
CA VAL A 210 26.61 12.65 -11.19
C VAL A 210 25.23 13.30 -11.37
N GLU A 211 25.10 14.60 -11.09
CA GLU A 211 23.82 15.33 -11.15
C GLU A 211 23.18 15.26 -12.54
N LYS A 212 23.98 15.22 -13.61
CA LYS A 212 23.49 15.07 -14.99
C LYS A 212 22.70 13.76 -15.22
N THR A 213 22.87 12.77 -14.35
CA THR A 213 22.14 11.50 -14.41
C THR A 213 20.88 11.50 -13.56
N ALA A 214 20.63 12.57 -12.81
CA ALA A 214 19.55 12.65 -11.86
C ALA A 214 18.19 12.65 -12.56
N VAL A 215 17.29 11.83 -12.05
CA VAL A 215 15.87 11.84 -12.41
C VAL A 215 15.09 12.30 -11.18
N VAL A 216 14.42 13.43 -11.32
CA VAL A 216 13.61 14.03 -10.26
C VAL A 216 12.15 13.65 -10.49
N ALA A 217 11.51 13.10 -9.47
CA ALA A 217 10.09 12.82 -9.46
C ALA A 217 9.44 13.40 -8.21
N ILE A 218 8.55 14.37 -8.43
CA ILE A 218 7.76 15.04 -7.41
C ILE A 218 6.34 14.48 -7.47
N VAL A 219 5.87 13.93 -6.37
CA VAL A 219 4.59 13.22 -6.29
C VAL A 219 3.76 13.82 -5.16
N LYS A 220 2.56 14.31 -5.52
CA LYS A 220 1.51 14.63 -4.56
C LYS A 220 0.71 13.38 -4.27
N ILE A 221 0.61 13.02 -2.99
CA ILE A 221 -0.14 11.85 -2.59
C ILE A 221 -1.61 12.24 -2.39
N PRO A 222 -2.55 11.47 -2.97
CA PRO A 222 -3.96 11.76 -2.81
C PRO A 222 -4.40 11.62 -1.34
N PRO A 223 -5.52 12.24 -0.95
CA PRO A 223 -6.04 12.15 0.40
C PRO A 223 -6.27 10.71 0.84
N THR A 224 -5.89 10.41 2.08
CA THR A 224 -6.35 9.20 2.76
C THR A 224 -7.86 9.24 2.87
N SER A 225 -8.50 8.08 2.77
CA SER A 225 -9.95 8.03 2.83
C SER A 225 -10.44 6.68 3.28
N TYR A 226 -11.62 6.66 3.87
CA TYR A 226 -12.27 5.46 4.37
C TYR A 226 -13.73 5.47 3.94
N VAL A 227 -14.16 4.39 3.30
CA VAL A 227 -15.55 4.19 2.89
C VAL A 227 -16.23 3.28 3.90
N ARG A 228 -17.21 3.84 4.61
CA ARG A 228 -17.89 3.17 5.72
C ARG A 228 -19.04 2.31 5.22
N TYR A 229 -18.76 1.27 4.43
CA TYR A 229 -19.79 0.39 3.88
C TYR A 229 -20.73 -0.22 4.94
N HIS A 230 -20.23 -0.45 6.16
CA HIS A 230 -21.05 -0.90 7.30
C HIS A 230 -22.18 0.09 7.68
N ARG A 231 -22.02 1.39 7.38
CA ARG A 231 -23.05 2.43 7.55
C ARG A 231 -23.94 2.61 6.33
N GLY A 232 -23.63 1.95 5.22
CA GLY A 232 -24.48 1.96 4.03
C GLY A 232 -25.85 1.35 4.32
N THR A 233 -26.88 1.93 3.69
CA THR A 233 -28.21 1.34 3.57
C THR A 233 -28.35 0.65 2.22
N ASN A 234 -29.25 -0.34 2.12
CA ASN A 234 -29.59 -1.00 0.86
C ASN A 234 -28.34 -1.35 0.02
N LEU A 235 -27.36 -2.02 0.62
CA LEU A 235 -26.20 -2.55 -0.08
C LEU A 235 -26.43 -4.03 -0.39
N PRO A 236 -25.97 -4.53 -1.54
CA PRO A 236 -26.16 -5.93 -1.89
C PRO A 236 -25.40 -6.85 -0.94
N SER A 237 -26.07 -7.91 -0.50
CA SER A 237 -25.56 -8.87 0.50
C SER A 237 -24.38 -9.70 -0.01
N ASN A 238 -24.21 -9.81 -1.33
CA ASN A 238 -23.13 -10.55 -1.97
C ASN A 238 -22.08 -9.65 -2.62
N TRP A 239 -21.92 -8.42 -2.13
CA TRP A 239 -20.91 -7.50 -2.59
C TRP A 239 -19.93 -7.16 -1.46
N VAL A 240 -18.64 -7.15 -1.77
CA VAL A 240 -17.57 -6.77 -0.85
C VAL A 240 -16.58 -5.84 -1.54
N ALA A 241 -16.16 -4.77 -0.88
CA ALA A 241 -15.01 -3.99 -1.30
C ALA A 241 -13.77 -4.43 -0.55
N LEU A 242 -12.63 -4.45 -1.24
CA LEU A 242 -11.34 -4.90 -0.73
C LEU A 242 -10.23 -3.91 -1.09
N GLY A 243 -9.14 -3.93 -0.33
CA GLY A 243 -7.97 -3.11 -0.58
C GLY A 243 -8.32 -1.63 -0.57
N ASP A 244 -7.73 -0.85 -1.45
CA ASP A 244 -7.90 0.61 -1.44
C ASP A 244 -9.32 1.06 -1.86
N SER A 245 -10.16 0.09 -2.28
CA SER A 245 -11.60 0.33 -2.47
C SER A 245 -12.32 0.56 -1.13
N THR A 246 -11.80 0.06 0.00
CA THR A 246 -12.32 0.31 1.35
C THR A 246 -11.69 1.52 1.99
N MET A 247 -10.37 1.61 1.97
CA MET A 247 -9.61 2.61 2.70
C MET A 247 -8.27 2.88 2.04
N THR A 248 -7.87 4.12 1.85
CA THR A 248 -6.50 4.47 1.46
C THR A 248 -5.79 4.98 2.72
N LEU A 249 -4.75 4.28 3.14
CA LEU A 249 -3.97 4.58 4.35
C LEU A 249 -2.87 5.59 4.08
N ASN A 250 -2.39 6.25 5.14
CA ASN A 250 -1.26 7.16 5.04
C ASN A 250 0.01 6.33 4.76
N PRO A 251 0.71 6.55 3.63
CA PRO A 251 1.87 5.76 3.27
C PRO A 251 3.05 5.93 4.25
N LEU A 252 3.10 7.03 5.02
CA LEU A 252 4.13 7.28 6.03
C LEU A 252 4.30 6.12 7.02
N PHE A 253 3.19 5.53 7.47
CA PHE A 253 3.20 4.43 8.42
C PHE A 253 3.36 3.06 7.74
N SER A 254 3.32 3.02 6.41
CA SER A 254 3.45 1.81 5.58
C SER A 254 2.63 0.62 6.05
N GLU A 255 1.41 0.90 6.48
CA GLU A 255 0.46 -0.09 6.96
C GLU A 255 -0.25 -0.88 5.85
N GLY A 256 0.12 -0.64 4.58
CA GLY A 256 -0.50 -1.27 3.42
C GLY A 256 -0.43 -2.81 3.46
N CYS A 257 0.71 -3.38 3.84
CA CYS A 257 0.85 -4.83 3.97
C CYS A 257 -0.01 -5.38 5.12
N THR A 258 0.01 -4.71 6.29
CA THR A 258 -0.81 -5.09 7.45
C THR A 258 -2.30 -5.11 7.10
N LYS A 259 -2.75 -4.12 6.33
CA LYS A 259 -4.12 -4.06 5.83
C LYS A 259 -4.44 -5.24 4.92
N ALA A 260 -3.60 -5.52 3.92
CA ALA A 260 -3.81 -6.63 2.98
C ALA A 260 -3.94 -7.98 3.72
N PHE A 261 -3.10 -8.23 4.72
CA PHE A 261 -3.17 -9.45 5.53
C PHE A 261 -4.47 -9.56 6.33
N LYS A 262 -4.92 -8.46 6.97
CA LYS A 262 -6.17 -8.44 7.73
C LYS A 262 -7.38 -8.70 6.82
N GLU A 263 -7.41 -8.09 5.64
CA GLU A 263 -8.50 -8.29 4.68
C GLU A 263 -8.54 -9.73 4.15
N HIS A 264 -7.39 -10.32 3.82
CA HIS A 264 -7.31 -11.72 3.40
C HIS A 264 -7.90 -12.67 4.44
N GLN A 265 -7.57 -12.47 5.72
CA GLN A 265 -8.09 -13.29 6.81
C GLN A 265 -9.61 -13.18 6.96
N ILE A 266 -10.17 -11.97 6.78
CA ILE A 266 -11.62 -11.72 6.84
C ILE A 266 -12.32 -12.48 5.72
N ILE A 267 -11.78 -12.45 4.49
CA ILE A 267 -12.36 -13.17 3.34
C ILE A 267 -12.35 -14.67 3.58
N ILE A 268 -11.20 -15.25 3.99
CA ILE A 268 -11.11 -16.69 4.25
C ILE A 268 -12.13 -17.12 5.30
N ASN A 269 -12.24 -16.36 6.39
CA ASN A 269 -13.21 -16.67 7.44
C ASN A 269 -14.65 -16.55 6.94
N GLY A 270 -14.95 -15.53 6.12
CA GLY A 270 -16.27 -15.35 5.51
C GLY A 270 -16.65 -16.50 4.57
N LEU A 271 -15.73 -16.91 3.68
CA LEU A 271 -15.94 -18.01 2.74
C LEU A 271 -16.11 -19.35 3.47
N ARG A 272 -15.32 -19.61 4.52
CA ARG A 272 -15.47 -20.81 5.36
C ARG A 272 -16.82 -20.84 6.07
N CYS A 273 -17.26 -19.71 6.66
CA CYS A 273 -18.58 -19.62 7.28
C CYS A 273 -19.73 -19.85 6.29
N ALA A 274 -19.56 -19.43 5.02
CA ALA A 274 -20.54 -19.64 3.95
C ALA A 274 -20.57 -21.09 3.46
N HIS A 275 -19.41 -21.77 3.42
CA HIS A 275 -19.29 -23.16 3.01
C HIS A 275 -19.78 -24.14 4.09
N ASP A 276 -19.45 -23.88 5.36
CA ASP A 276 -19.64 -24.84 6.45
C ASP A 276 -21.00 -24.71 7.16
N GLY A 277 -21.95 -23.93 6.61
CA GLY A 277 -23.33 -23.89 7.09
C GLY A 277 -23.46 -23.79 8.61
N ALA A 278 -23.13 -22.62 9.18
CA ALA A 278 -23.42 -22.31 10.59
C ALA A 278 -22.93 -23.36 11.62
N ALA A 279 -21.69 -23.85 11.55
CA ALA A 279 -21.09 -24.55 12.69
C ALA A 279 -19.56 -24.41 12.75
N THR A 280 -19.07 -24.15 13.96
CA THR A 280 -17.67 -24.29 14.42
C THR A 280 -16.74 -23.08 14.27
N ARG A 281 -16.77 -22.19 15.28
CA ARG A 281 -15.64 -21.29 15.61
C ARG A 281 -14.41 -22.12 16.01
N ARG A 282 -13.55 -22.49 15.06
CA ARG A 282 -12.17 -22.90 15.38
C ARG A 282 -11.32 -21.64 15.57
N LYS A 283 -10.89 -21.40 16.81
CA LYS A 283 -9.90 -20.37 17.15
C LYS A 283 -8.58 -20.74 16.47
N SER A 284 -8.21 -20.00 15.43
CA SER A 284 -6.99 -20.22 14.66
C SER A 284 -5.73 -19.91 15.50
N VAL A 285 -4.76 -20.83 15.41
CA VAL A 285 -3.44 -20.92 16.05
C VAL A 285 -2.49 -19.75 15.70
N PHE A 286 -2.90 -18.84 14.81
CA PHE A 286 -2.05 -17.78 14.26
C PHE A 286 -1.61 -16.70 15.27
N TRP A 287 -2.30 -16.53 16.39
CA TRP A 287 -1.93 -15.56 17.43
C TRP A 287 -0.52 -15.79 18.02
N LYS A 288 -0.01 -17.04 17.98
CA LYS A 288 1.33 -17.35 18.49
C LYS A 288 2.47 -16.81 17.62
N ILE A 289 2.27 -16.68 16.30
CA ILE A 289 3.31 -16.16 15.40
C ILE A 289 3.37 -14.63 15.46
N PHE A 290 2.21 -13.97 15.60
CA PHE A 290 2.14 -12.51 15.69
C PHE A 290 2.62 -11.97 17.04
N ALA A 291 2.34 -12.68 18.13
CA ALA A 291 2.94 -12.37 19.44
C ALA A 291 4.47 -12.46 19.41
N LEU A 292 5.06 -13.36 18.61
CA LEU A 292 6.53 -13.45 18.48
C LEU A 292 7.17 -12.26 17.74
N VAL A 293 6.41 -11.56 16.89
CA VAL A 293 6.89 -10.36 16.16
C VAL A 293 6.67 -9.07 16.98
N TYR A 294 5.69 -9.05 17.89
CA TYR A 294 5.37 -7.90 18.74
C TYR A 294 5.87 -7.99 20.21
N HIS A 295 6.15 -9.19 20.74
CA HIS A 295 6.62 -9.42 22.12
C HIS A 295 8.11 -9.76 22.26
N ALA A 296 8.95 -9.40 21.28
CA ALA A 296 10.34 -9.10 21.60
C ALA A 296 10.39 -7.75 22.35
N THR A 297 10.16 -7.78 23.67
CA THR A 297 10.30 -6.66 24.62
C THR A 297 11.05 -7.19 25.86
N PRO A 298 11.40 -6.37 26.88
CA PRO A 298 12.25 -5.18 26.94
C PRO A 298 13.25 -5.24 28.14
N ALA A 299 14.32 -4.44 28.19
CA ALA A 299 14.96 -3.95 29.43
C ALA A 299 16.19 -3.09 29.14
N SER A 300 16.26 -1.94 29.83
CA SER A 300 17.40 -1.03 30.00
C SER A 300 17.96 -0.32 28.77
N GLY A 301 17.90 1.02 28.81
CA GLY A 301 18.83 1.91 28.12
C GLY A 301 18.37 2.39 26.75
N TYR A 302 18.01 3.68 26.70
CA TYR A 302 17.98 4.55 25.54
C TYR A 302 18.71 4.03 24.29
N GLN A 303 17.94 3.66 23.27
CA GLN A 303 18.22 3.82 21.83
C GLN A 303 16.96 3.37 21.08
N SER A 304 16.10 4.32 20.72
CA SER A 304 14.90 4.05 19.93
C SER A 304 15.27 3.83 18.46
N VAL A 305 15.69 2.60 18.13
CA VAL A 305 15.79 2.14 16.74
C VAL A 305 14.38 1.75 16.29
N GLY A 306 13.58 2.76 15.94
CA GLY A 306 12.24 2.61 15.39
C GLY A 306 12.29 1.96 14.00
N LEU A 307 11.79 0.73 13.91
CA LEU A 307 11.69 -0.04 12.67
C LEU A 307 10.49 0.39 11.82
N ALA A 308 10.80 0.68 10.55
CA ALA A 308 9.93 0.86 9.37
C ALA A 308 9.05 2.14 9.32
N SER A 309 9.02 2.90 8.22
CA SER A 309 9.14 2.38 6.85
C SER A 309 9.70 3.30 5.77
N PRO A 310 10.49 2.71 4.86
CA PRO A 310 10.63 3.05 3.45
C PRO A 310 9.46 2.47 2.63
N ILE A 311 8.79 3.33 1.86
CA ILE A 311 7.49 3.08 1.21
C ILE A 311 7.44 1.90 0.21
N ASP A 312 8.58 1.27 -0.14
CA ASP A 312 8.66 0.04 -0.95
C ASP A 312 9.59 -1.06 -0.37
N ALA A 313 9.97 -0.99 0.91
CA ALA A 313 11.10 -1.79 1.45
C ALA A 313 10.72 -3.05 2.22
N PHE A 314 9.72 -3.81 1.76
CA PHE A 314 9.56 -5.16 2.27
C PHE A 314 10.56 -6.09 1.62
N ASN A 315 11.33 -6.81 2.45
CA ASN A 315 12.15 -7.93 2.00
C ASN A 315 11.23 -8.97 1.34
N PRO A 316 11.32 -9.17 0.02
CA PRO A 316 10.41 -10.04 -0.72
C PRO A 316 10.52 -11.49 -0.29
N ASN A 317 11.65 -11.93 0.28
CA ASN A 317 11.77 -13.27 0.88
C ASN A 317 10.95 -13.42 2.17
N LEU A 318 10.72 -12.32 2.91
CA LEU A 318 9.87 -12.34 4.11
C LEU A 318 8.40 -12.45 3.70
N VAL A 319 7.98 -11.67 2.70
CA VAL A 319 6.63 -11.74 2.13
C VAL A 319 6.39 -13.11 1.47
N LEU A 320 7.35 -13.63 0.71
CA LEU A 320 7.27 -14.99 0.14
C LEU A 320 7.24 -16.07 1.22
N LYS A 321 8.07 -16.00 2.27
CA LYS A 321 8.03 -16.97 3.38
C LYS A 321 6.70 -16.94 4.13
N ILE A 322 6.13 -15.75 4.34
CA ILE A 322 4.83 -15.59 5.00
C ILE A 322 3.71 -16.13 4.10
N PHE A 323 3.71 -15.81 2.80
CA PHE A 323 2.76 -16.37 1.82
C PHE A 323 2.89 -17.89 1.70
N TRP A 324 4.11 -18.41 1.60
CA TRP A 324 4.41 -19.84 1.48
C TRP A 324 3.98 -20.63 2.72
N ARG A 325 4.22 -20.10 3.93
CA ARG A 325 3.75 -20.73 5.18
C ARG A 325 2.25 -20.60 5.39
N ALA A 326 1.61 -19.54 4.90
CA ALA A 326 0.16 -19.39 4.94
C ALA A 326 -0.56 -20.33 3.94
N LEU A 327 0.04 -20.59 2.77
CA LEU A 327 -0.49 -21.52 1.77
C LEU A 327 -0.25 -23.00 2.13
N LEU A 328 0.89 -23.35 2.73
CA LEU A 328 1.24 -24.75 3.04
C LEU A 328 0.96 -25.18 4.49
N GLY A 329 0.66 -24.25 5.40
CA GLY A 329 0.27 -24.57 6.78
C GLY A 329 -1.18 -25.05 6.94
N GLY A 330 -1.86 -25.32 5.82
CA GLY A 330 -3.24 -25.79 5.75
C GLY A 330 -3.40 -27.18 5.12
N ILE A 331 -2.38 -28.03 5.21
CA ILE A 331 -2.51 -29.49 5.04
C ILE A 331 -2.31 -30.13 6.41
#